data_AF-A0A372RHB8-F1
#
_entry.id   AF-A0A372RHB8-F1
#
_cell.length_a   1.000
_cell.length_b   1.000
_cell.length_c   1.000
_cell.angle_alpha   90.00
_cell.angle_beta   90.00
_cell.angle_gamma   90.00
#
_symmetry.space_group_name_H-M   'P 1'
#
loop_
_entity.id
_entity.type
_entity.pdbx_description
1 polymer ?
#
loop_
_entity_poly.entity_id
_entity_poly.type
_entity_poly.pdbx_seq_one_letter_code
_entity_poly.pdbx_strand_id
1 'polypeptide(L)'
;MSSSKSKNKNRADFNYICSLKYRHIPPTPEHLPLDLSWNVDLNYLTEPDSFFESFQASRLPLISDYDLGMKTELSDYPGLFLGDESGLNPRRETTSFDINDQALLCVGKDPVTVNQDLSRLKRLSRNEPKEWLRRTQYLDSEAVYKTNKTTTMESRMAALKANLDLVDQSHEEQIKAIDRTFEKANDPEFLSTLKHPSNSSLKVKEIIPVFPEFQESLRGQNKFDRDPWEGYEIDDDEVSNK
;
A
#
# COMPACT_ATOMS: atom_id res chain seq x y z
N MET A 1 -39.73 -25.86 -65.98
CA MET A 1 -40.20 -25.84 -64.57
C MET A 1 -39.92 -27.23 -64.01
N SER A 2 -39.27 -27.50 -62.89
CA SER A 2 -38.85 -26.71 -61.74
C SER A 2 -37.59 -27.35 -61.15
N SER A 3 -36.70 -26.53 -60.61
CA SER A 3 -35.50 -26.96 -59.89
C SER A 3 -35.82 -27.40 -58.47
N SER A 4 -35.13 -28.41 -57.94
CA SER A 4 -34.94 -28.55 -56.49
C SER A 4 -33.57 -29.16 -56.17
N LYS A 5 -32.57 -28.29 -56.03
CA LYS A 5 -31.31 -28.60 -55.35
C LYS A 5 -31.61 -28.75 -53.85
N SER A 6 -31.60 -29.99 -53.36
CA SER A 6 -31.59 -30.29 -51.92
C SER A 6 -30.18 -30.07 -51.37
N LYS A 7 -30.03 -29.09 -50.47
CA LYS A 7 -28.82 -28.84 -49.67
C LYS A 7 -28.84 -29.80 -48.47
N ASN A 8 -28.04 -30.86 -48.51
CA ASN A 8 -27.82 -31.69 -47.32
C ASN A 8 -26.92 -30.92 -46.33
N LYS A 9 -27.53 -30.55 -45.19
CA LYS A 9 -26.87 -29.98 -44.02
C LYS A 9 -25.98 -31.02 -43.35
N ASN A 10 -24.78 -30.58 -42.97
CA ASN A 10 -23.82 -31.28 -42.12
C ASN A 10 -24.51 -32.01 -40.95
N ARG A 11 -24.49 -33.35 -40.95
CA ARG A 11 -24.69 -34.13 -39.73
C ARG A 11 -23.36 -34.14 -39.00
N ALA A 12 -23.31 -33.50 -37.84
CA ALA A 12 -22.19 -33.64 -36.92
C ALA A 12 -22.31 -35.01 -36.25
N ASP A 13 -21.39 -35.91 -36.57
CA ASP A 13 -21.25 -37.21 -35.91
C ASP A 13 -20.70 -37.00 -34.50
N PHE A 14 -21.61 -36.83 -33.53
CA PHE A 14 -21.24 -36.74 -32.11
C PHE A 14 -20.92 -38.14 -31.56
N ASN A 15 -19.71 -38.63 -31.81
CA ASN A 15 -19.16 -39.74 -31.04
C ASN A 15 -18.81 -39.24 -29.62
N TYR A 16 -19.56 -39.69 -28.61
CA TYR A 16 -19.24 -39.41 -27.20
C TYR A 16 -17.93 -40.13 -26.81
N ILE A 17 -16.86 -39.35 -26.62
CA ILE A 17 -15.59 -39.86 -26.11
C ILE A 17 -15.72 -39.99 -24.59
N CYS A 18 -15.97 -41.21 -24.10
CA CYS A 18 -15.93 -41.53 -22.67
C CYS A 18 -14.85 -42.59 -22.44
N SER A 19 -13.81 -42.25 -21.67
CA SER A 19 -12.77 -43.23 -21.30
C SER A 19 -13.29 -44.09 -20.14
N LEU A 20 -13.86 -45.25 -20.45
CA LEU A 20 -14.20 -46.24 -19.43
C LEU A 20 -12.91 -46.79 -18.80
N LYS A 21 -12.79 -46.69 -17.48
CA LYS A 21 -11.71 -47.33 -16.70
C LYS A 21 -12.33 -48.06 -15.52
N TYR A 22 -12.24 -49.38 -15.50
CA TYR A 22 -12.63 -50.18 -14.36
C TYR A 22 -11.62 -49.99 -13.23
N ARG A 23 -12.11 -49.68 -12.03
CA ARG A 23 -11.31 -49.60 -10.80
C ARG A 23 -12.00 -50.41 -9.72
N HIS A 24 -11.28 -51.34 -9.11
CA HIS A 24 -11.71 -52.01 -7.89
C HIS A 24 -11.11 -51.26 -6.70
N ILE A 25 -11.96 -50.64 -5.89
CA ILE A 25 -11.55 -49.92 -4.68
C ILE A 25 -11.89 -50.83 -3.49
N PRO A 26 -10.90 -51.25 -2.66
CA PRO A 26 -11.19 -52.08 -1.51
C PRO A 26 -12.02 -51.32 -0.47
N PRO A 27 -12.89 -52.02 0.30
CA PRO A 27 -13.66 -51.38 1.36
C PRO A 27 -12.73 -50.91 2.49
N THR A 28 -13.11 -49.83 3.16
CA THR A 28 -12.39 -49.33 4.33
C THR A 28 -12.68 -50.24 5.53
N PRO A 29 -11.69 -50.44 6.44
CA PRO A 29 -11.87 -51.31 7.59
C PRO A 29 -12.94 -50.76 8.54
N GLU A 30 -13.92 -51.61 8.92
CA GLU A 30 -15.16 -51.18 9.57
C GLU A 30 -15.00 -50.79 11.04
N HIS A 31 -13.94 -51.21 11.73
CA HIS A 31 -13.83 -51.04 13.18
C HIS A 31 -12.42 -50.64 13.61
N LEU A 32 -12.29 -49.40 14.10
CA LEU A 32 -11.13 -48.97 14.87
C LEU A 32 -11.32 -49.36 16.34
N PRO A 33 -10.26 -49.77 17.06
CA PRO A 33 -10.35 -50.12 18.47
C PRO A 33 -10.75 -48.89 19.30
N LEU A 34 -11.76 -49.07 20.16
CA LEU A 34 -12.24 -48.04 21.08
C LEU A 34 -11.40 -48.07 22.35
N ASP A 35 -10.75 -46.96 22.67
CA ASP A 35 -10.06 -46.80 23.96
C ASP A 35 -11.11 -46.49 25.04
N LEU A 36 -11.22 -47.39 26.02
CA LEU A 36 -12.19 -47.32 27.11
C LEU A 36 -11.60 -46.68 28.38
N SER A 37 -10.33 -46.28 28.37
CA SER A 37 -9.63 -45.82 29.56
C SER A 37 -9.77 -44.31 29.78
N TRP A 38 -10.89 -43.90 30.37
CA TRP A 38 -11.08 -42.53 30.84
C TRP A 38 -10.43 -42.34 32.22
N ASN A 39 -9.20 -41.84 32.24
CA ASN A 39 -8.50 -41.46 33.47
C ASN A 39 -8.33 -39.94 33.50
N VAL A 40 -9.32 -39.22 34.02
CA VAL A 40 -9.21 -37.77 34.24
C VAL A 40 -9.07 -37.52 35.73
N ASP A 41 -8.00 -36.82 36.09
CA ASP A 41 -7.68 -36.45 37.47
C ASP A 41 -8.60 -35.32 37.93
N LEU A 42 -9.68 -35.70 38.64
CA LEU A 42 -10.66 -34.75 39.18
C LEU A 42 -10.08 -33.80 40.23
N ASN A 43 -8.96 -34.18 40.87
CA ASN A 43 -8.27 -33.35 41.85
C ASN A 43 -7.71 -32.06 41.25
N TYR A 44 -7.35 -32.07 39.97
CA TYR A 44 -6.90 -30.87 39.25
C TYR A 44 -8.01 -29.81 39.10
N LEU A 45 -9.28 -30.24 39.09
CA LEU A 45 -10.42 -29.33 38.96
C LEU A 45 -10.83 -28.69 40.30
N THR A 46 -10.41 -29.25 41.42
CA THR A 46 -10.71 -28.72 42.76
C THR A 46 -9.55 -27.93 43.37
N GLU A 47 -8.38 -27.95 42.74
CA GLU A 47 -7.21 -27.21 43.17
C GLU A 47 -7.43 -25.70 42.98
N PRO A 48 -7.07 -24.83 43.96
CA PRO A 48 -7.32 -23.39 43.89
C PRO A 48 -6.64 -22.72 42.68
N ASP A 49 -5.52 -23.28 42.24
CA ASP A 49 -4.77 -22.81 41.07
C ASP A 49 -5.58 -22.93 39.77
N SER A 50 -6.53 -23.87 39.71
CA SER A 50 -7.42 -24.08 38.56
C SER A 50 -8.32 -22.86 38.28
N PHE A 51 -8.65 -22.08 39.31
CA PHE A 51 -9.49 -20.88 39.20
C PHE A 51 -8.70 -19.58 39.17
N PHE A 52 -7.37 -19.64 39.30
CA PHE A 52 -6.52 -18.46 39.40
C PHE A 52 -6.62 -17.54 38.18
N GLU A 53 -6.64 -18.12 36.97
CA GLU A 53 -6.77 -17.35 35.73
C GLU A 53 -8.10 -16.59 35.66
N SER A 54 -9.19 -17.22 36.11
CA SER A 54 -10.52 -16.59 36.18
C SER A 54 -10.58 -15.47 37.23
N PHE A 55 -9.91 -15.66 38.36
CA PHE A 55 -9.84 -14.65 39.40
C PHE A 55 -9.01 -13.44 38.95
N GLN A 56 -7.87 -13.66 38.32
CA GLN A 56 -7.05 -12.59 37.74
C GLN A 56 -7.76 -11.83 36.63
N ALA A 57 -8.60 -12.50 35.84
CA ALA A 57 -9.41 -11.86 34.81
C ALA A 57 -10.58 -11.03 35.38
N SER A 58 -10.96 -11.26 36.63
CA SER A 58 -12.06 -10.54 37.27
C SER A 58 -11.67 -9.09 37.57
N ARG A 59 -12.54 -8.14 37.20
CA ARG A 59 -12.33 -6.73 37.51
C ARG A 59 -12.77 -6.46 38.94
N LEU A 60 -11.84 -5.98 39.77
CA LEU A 60 -12.15 -5.59 41.13
C LEU A 60 -12.95 -4.28 41.14
N PRO A 61 -14.05 -4.21 41.92
CA PRO A 61 -14.80 -2.97 42.06
C PRO A 61 -13.94 -1.92 42.78
N LEU A 62 -13.80 -0.74 42.17
CA LEU A 62 -13.09 0.41 42.76
C LEU A 62 -14.02 1.20 43.71
N ILE A 63 -14.70 0.51 44.61
CA ILE A 63 -15.58 1.13 45.60
C ILE A 63 -14.75 1.31 46.87
N SER A 64 -14.01 2.43 46.94
CA SER A 64 -13.23 2.78 48.13
C SER A 64 -14.12 3.38 49.22
N ASP A 65 -14.91 4.39 48.86
CA ASP A 65 -15.71 5.20 49.78
C ASP A 65 -17.10 5.51 49.21
N TYR A 66 -18.01 6.00 50.06
CA TYR A 66 -19.36 6.45 49.67
C TYR A 66 -19.33 7.54 48.60
N ASP A 67 -18.35 8.44 48.65
CA ASP A 67 -18.18 9.54 47.70
C ASP A 67 -17.20 9.22 46.56
N LEU A 68 -16.85 7.94 46.36
CA LEU A 68 -15.93 7.50 45.29
C LEU A 68 -14.58 8.24 45.27
N GLY A 69 -14.10 8.67 46.45
CA GLY A 69 -12.86 9.42 46.62
C GLY A 69 -12.94 10.90 46.25
N MET A 70 -14.11 11.44 45.88
CA MET A 70 -14.31 12.86 45.60
C MET A 70 -15.02 13.56 46.76
N LYS A 71 -14.29 14.37 47.52
CA LYS A 71 -14.88 15.14 48.63
C LYS A 71 -15.86 16.20 48.11
N THR A 72 -17.06 16.25 48.68
CA THR A 72 -18.14 17.17 48.29
C THR A 72 -18.42 18.26 49.33
N GLU A 73 -17.52 18.44 50.28
CA GLU A 73 -17.69 19.38 51.39
C GLU A 73 -17.60 20.84 50.91
N LEU A 74 -18.63 21.62 51.24
CA LEU A 74 -18.72 23.04 50.87
C LEU A 74 -17.82 23.95 51.75
N SER A 75 -17.31 23.41 52.85
CA SER A 75 -16.44 24.11 53.81
C SER A 75 -15.09 24.51 53.23
N ASP A 76 -14.65 23.84 52.16
CA ASP A 76 -13.37 24.10 51.50
C ASP A 76 -13.39 25.40 50.66
N TYR A 77 -14.58 25.96 50.40
CA TYR A 77 -14.77 27.16 49.60
C TYR A 77 -14.93 28.40 50.50
N PRO A 78 -13.93 29.30 50.55
CA PRO A 78 -14.03 30.51 51.36
C PRO A 78 -15.08 31.46 50.80
N GLY A 79 -15.90 32.07 51.67
CA GLY A 79 -16.89 33.07 51.28
C GLY A 79 -18.22 32.51 50.77
N LEU A 80 -18.34 31.20 50.57
CA LEU A 80 -19.56 30.58 50.05
C LEU A 80 -20.77 30.81 50.97
N PHE A 81 -20.60 30.60 52.28
CA PHE A 81 -21.66 30.85 53.26
C PHE A 81 -22.02 32.34 53.44
N LEU A 82 -21.21 33.25 52.89
CA LEU A 82 -21.47 34.69 52.87
C LEU A 82 -22.11 35.15 51.55
N GLY A 83 -22.38 34.23 50.61
CA GLY A 83 -23.01 34.51 49.32
C GLY A 83 -22.04 34.76 48.17
N ASP A 84 -20.73 34.52 48.34
CA ASP A 84 -19.77 34.54 47.24
C ASP A 84 -19.69 33.16 46.57
N GLU A 85 -20.35 33.02 45.42
CA GLU A 85 -20.37 31.78 44.62
C GLU A 85 -19.23 31.71 43.59
N SER A 86 -18.29 32.67 43.60
CA SER A 86 -17.24 32.77 42.58
C SER A 86 -16.29 31.57 42.57
N GLY A 87 -16.14 30.86 43.70
CA GLY A 87 -15.31 29.67 43.83
C GLY A 87 -15.95 28.38 43.29
N LEU A 88 -17.29 28.32 43.25
CA LEU A 88 -18.02 27.18 42.68
C LEU A 88 -18.23 27.32 41.18
N ASN A 89 -18.36 28.55 40.70
CA ASN A 89 -18.65 28.81 39.31
C ASN A 89 -17.37 28.68 38.46
N PRO A 90 -17.36 27.83 37.41
CA PRO A 90 -16.20 27.70 36.54
C PRO A 90 -15.91 29.04 35.86
N ARG A 91 -14.64 29.49 35.92
CA ARG A 91 -14.22 30.72 35.24
C ARG A 91 -14.33 30.52 33.73
N ARG A 92 -14.87 31.52 33.02
CA ARG A 92 -15.00 31.53 31.55
C ARG A 92 -13.67 31.75 30.81
N GLU A 93 -12.54 31.56 31.48
CA GLU A 93 -11.23 31.70 30.86
C GLU A 93 -11.01 30.46 30.00
N THR A 94 -11.08 30.63 28.68
CA THR A 94 -10.86 29.57 27.68
C THR A 94 -9.37 29.23 27.63
N THR A 95 -8.85 28.62 28.69
CA THR A 95 -7.52 28.02 28.67
C THR A 95 -7.60 26.71 27.90
N SER A 96 -6.70 26.54 26.93
CA SER A 96 -6.51 25.28 26.22
C SER A 96 -6.39 24.14 27.23
N PHE A 97 -7.23 23.11 27.10
CA PHE A 97 -7.09 21.88 27.88
C PHE A 97 -5.72 21.24 27.60
N ASP A 98 -5.17 20.54 28.59
CA ASP A 98 -4.06 19.63 28.34
C ASP A 98 -4.54 18.48 27.44
N ILE A 99 -3.62 17.95 26.64
CA ILE A 99 -3.89 16.87 25.69
C ILE A 99 -4.38 15.62 26.44
N ASN A 100 -3.86 15.38 27.64
CA ASN A 100 -4.28 14.25 28.48
C ASN A 100 -5.72 14.42 29.00
N ASP A 101 -6.09 15.62 29.43
CA ASP A 101 -7.43 15.93 29.92
C ASP A 101 -8.46 15.89 28.79
N GLN A 102 -8.05 16.32 27.59
CA GLN A 102 -8.89 16.22 26.39
C GLN A 102 -9.29 14.78 26.08
N ALA A 103 -8.43 13.79 26.37
CA ALA A 103 -8.76 12.38 26.19
C ALA A 103 -9.84 11.89 27.17
N LEU A 104 -9.93 12.48 28.36
CA LEU A 104 -10.92 12.14 29.38
C LEU A 104 -12.32 12.71 29.08
N LEU A 105 -12.41 13.77 28.27
CA LEU A 105 -13.67 14.34 27.80
C LEU A 105 -14.38 13.47 26.74
N CYS A 106 -13.70 12.46 26.21
CA CYS A 106 -14.32 11.51 25.31
C CYS A 106 -15.35 10.68 26.07
N VAL A 107 -16.63 10.85 25.75
CA VAL A 107 -17.72 10.02 26.32
C VAL A 107 -17.33 8.54 26.19
N GLY A 108 -17.15 7.89 27.34
CA GLY A 108 -16.77 6.50 27.42
C GLY A 108 -17.75 5.67 26.61
N LYS A 109 -17.27 5.01 25.56
CA LYS A 109 -18.04 3.96 24.89
C LYS A 109 -18.33 2.91 25.95
N ASP A 110 -19.60 2.55 26.11
CA ASP A 110 -20.06 1.55 27.07
C ASP A 110 -19.10 0.35 27.13
N PRO A 111 -18.76 -0.16 28.33
CA PRO A 111 -17.82 -1.27 28.49
C PRO A 111 -18.31 -2.58 27.84
N VAL A 112 -19.58 -2.65 27.40
CA VAL A 112 -20.11 -3.74 26.58
C VAL A 112 -19.45 -3.80 25.19
N THR A 113 -18.77 -2.72 24.78
CA THR A 113 -18.00 -2.66 23.54
C THR A 113 -16.52 -2.38 23.77
N VAL A 114 -15.90 -3.02 24.78
CA VAL A 114 -14.43 -3.23 24.85
C VAL A 114 -14.02 -4.28 23.77
N ASN A 115 -14.50 -4.06 22.55
CA ASN A 115 -14.02 -4.65 21.32
C ASN A 115 -13.29 -3.56 20.51
N GLN A 116 -12.75 -2.54 21.19
CA GLN A 116 -11.87 -1.57 20.55
C GLN A 116 -10.54 -2.19 20.15
N ASP A 117 -10.06 -3.20 20.88
CA ASP A 117 -8.93 -4.02 20.45
C ASP A 117 -9.29 -4.91 19.26
N LEU A 118 -10.51 -5.42 19.15
CA LEU A 118 -10.97 -6.06 17.92
C LEU A 118 -11.09 -5.09 16.74
N SER A 119 -11.34 -3.79 16.97
CA SER A 119 -11.40 -2.79 15.89
C SER A 119 -10.01 -2.36 15.39
N ARG A 120 -8.99 -2.40 16.28
CA ARG A 120 -7.58 -2.23 15.92
C ARG A 120 -7.03 -3.52 15.30
N LEU A 121 -7.30 -4.69 15.88
CA LEU A 121 -6.97 -6.00 15.32
C LEU A 121 -7.66 -6.27 13.98
N LYS A 122 -8.92 -5.85 13.76
CA LYS A 122 -9.59 -5.94 12.45
C LYS A 122 -8.95 -5.04 11.39
N ARG A 123 -8.40 -3.88 11.78
CA ARG A 123 -7.66 -3.00 10.86
C ARG A 123 -6.28 -3.57 10.55
N LEU A 124 -5.59 -4.12 11.55
CA LEU A 124 -4.30 -4.77 11.37
C LEU A 124 -4.44 -6.05 10.53
N SER A 125 -5.40 -6.92 10.83
CA SER A 125 -5.66 -8.17 10.10
C SER A 125 -6.15 -7.95 8.66
N ARG A 126 -6.83 -6.83 8.37
CA ARG A 126 -7.26 -6.48 7.00
C ARG A 126 -6.12 -5.93 6.14
N ASN A 127 -5.15 -5.26 6.77
CA ASN A 127 -4.06 -4.58 6.08
C ASN A 127 -2.76 -5.38 6.06
N GLU A 128 -2.68 -6.48 6.84
CA GLU A 128 -1.57 -7.41 6.78
C GLU A 128 -1.59 -8.16 5.43
N PRO A 129 -0.55 -7.98 4.60
CA PRO A 129 -0.51 -8.60 3.28
C PRO A 129 -0.33 -10.11 3.45
N LYS A 130 -1.39 -10.87 3.19
CA LYS A 130 -1.31 -12.33 3.14
C LYS A 130 -0.77 -12.74 1.78
N GLU A 131 0.37 -13.43 1.75
CA GLU A 131 1.06 -13.84 0.52
C GLU A 131 0.17 -14.69 -0.42
N TRP A 132 -0.76 -15.44 0.16
CA TRP A 132 -1.72 -16.28 -0.58
C TRP A 132 -2.98 -15.53 -1.04
N LEU A 133 -3.24 -14.31 -0.56
CA LEU A 133 -4.44 -13.54 -0.89
C LEU A 133 -4.09 -12.40 -1.85
N ARG A 134 -4.46 -12.55 -3.12
CA ARG A 134 -4.28 -11.49 -4.12
C ARG A 134 -5.48 -10.54 -4.13
N ARG A 135 -5.21 -9.27 -4.45
CA ARG A 135 -6.27 -8.27 -4.69
C ARG A 135 -7.05 -8.65 -5.96
N THR A 136 -8.37 -8.57 -5.89
CA THR A 136 -9.24 -8.77 -7.05
C THR A 136 -9.19 -7.54 -7.97
N GLN A 137 -9.02 -7.74 -9.27
CA GLN A 137 -9.18 -6.68 -10.26
C GLN A 137 -10.66 -6.58 -10.67
N TYR A 138 -11.20 -5.38 -10.70
CA TYR A 138 -12.53 -5.11 -11.25
C TYR A 138 -12.43 -4.92 -12.77
N LEU A 139 -13.51 -5.21 -13.50
CA LEU A 139 -13.54 -5.15 -14.96
C LEU A 139 -13.37 -3.69 -15.45
N ASP A 140 -12.13 -3.30 -15.77
CA ASP A 140 -11.86 -2.01 -16.40
C ASP A 140 -11.97 -2.12 -17.92
N SER A 141 -12.88 -1.32 -18.49
CA SER A 141 -13.10 -1.25 -19.94
C SER A 141 -11.85 -0.82 -20.71
N GLU A 142 -10.93 -0.07 -20.09
CA GLU A 142 -9.74 0.49 -20.75
C GLU A 142 -8.54 -0.46 -20.82
N ALA A 143 -8.49 -1.52 -20.00
CA ALA A 143 -7.35 -2.43 -19.90
C ALA A 143 -7.09 -3.21 -21.21
N VAL A 144 -8.15 -3.47 -21.98
CA VAL A 144 -8.06 -4.20 -23.27
C VAL A 144 -7.75 -3.27 -24.44
N TYR A 145 -8.03 -1.96 -24.33
CA TYR A 145 -7.78 -1.01 -25.42
C TYR A 145 -6.34 -0.48 -25.46
N LYS A 146 -5.60 -0.49 -24.34
CA LYS A 146 -4.20 -0.03 -24.29
C LYS A 146 -3.21 -1.05 -24.88
N THR A 147 -3.48 -2.34 -24.74
CA THR A 147 -2.59 -3.41 -25.26
C THR A 147 -2.74 -3.65 -26.76
N ASN A 148 -3.81 -3.15 -27.38
CA ASN A 148 -4.13 -3.45 -28.78
C ASN A 148 -3.91 -2.28 -29.77
N LYS A 149 -3.71 -1.05 -29.28
CA LYS A 149 -3.51 0.12 -30.16
C LYS A 149 -2.11 0.22 -30.79
N THR A 150 -1.14 -0.57 -30.32
CA THR A 150 0.27 -0.42 -30.77
C THR A 150 0.94 -1.71 -31.20
N THR A 151 0.25 -2.85 -31.23
CA THR A 151 0.91 -4.16 -31.36
C THR A 151 1.07 -4.60 -32.81
N THR A 152 0.29 -4.07 -33.73
CA THR A 152 0.50 -4.29 -35.18
C THR A 152 1.25 -3.10 -35.79
N MET A 153 2.39 -3.38 -36.43
CA MET A 153 3.15 -2.40 -37.23
C MET A 153 2.27 -1.63 -38.22
N GLU A 154 1.25 -2.31 -38.76
CA GLU A 154 0.28 -1.74 -39.69
C GLU A 154 -0.56 -0.62 -39.07
N SER A 155 -0.97 -0.74 -37.81
CA SER A 155 -1.74 0.30 -37.11
C SER A 155 -0.88 1.54 -36.82
N ARG A 156 0.41 1.33 -36.49
CA ARG A 156 1.37 2.44 -36.34
C ARG A 156 1.62 3.15 -37.67
N MET A 157 1.79 2.40 -38.76
CA MET A 157 1.95 2.99 -40.10
C MET A 157 0.68 3.69 -40.60
N ALA A 158 -0.51 3.18 -40.29
CA ALA A 158 -1.77 3.83 -40.66
C ALA A 158 -1.98 5.16 -39.91
N ALA A 159 -1.66 5.20 -38.61
CA ALA A 159 -1.70 6.44 -37.83
C ALA A 159 -0.64 7.46 -38.29
N LEU A 160 0.56 6.99 -38.67
CA LEU A 160 1.59 7.85 -39.27
C LEU A 160 1.16 8.39 -40.64
N LYS A 161 0.54 7.56 -41.50
CA LYS A 161 0.01 7.98 -42.81
C LYS A 161 -1.13 9.01 -42.67
N ALA A 162 -2.05 8.81 -41.73
CA ALA A 162 -3.14 9.76 -41.50
C ALA A 162 -2.65 11.14 -41.01
N ASN A 163 -1.48 11.21 -40.36
CA ASN A 163 -0.84 12.48 -40.01
C ASN A 163 0.05 13.04 -41.13
N LEU A 164 0.50 12.19 -42.06
CA LEU A 164 1.32 12.59 -43.20
C LEU A 164 0.53 13.42 -44.22
N ASP A 165 -0.77 13.14 -44.36
CA ASP A 165 -1.68 13.85 -45.27
C ASP A 165 -2.03 15.27 -44.78
N LEU A 166 -1.67 15.63 -43.55
CA LEU A 166 -1.91 16.94 -42.93
C LEU A 166 -0.67 17.84 -42.88
N VAL A 167 0.50 17.33 -43.29
CA VAL A 167 1.76 18.09 -43.30
C VAL A 167 2.07 18.48 -44.74
N ASP A 168 2.07 19.77 -45.02
CA ASP A 168 2.44 20.30 -46.32
C ASP A 168 3.92 19.95 -46.61
N GLN A 169 4.16 19.27 -47.74
CA GLN A 169 5.44 18.64 -48.06
C GLN A 169 6.41 19.58 -48.78
N SER A 170 6.13 20.88 -48.80
CA SER A 170 6.98 21.87 -49.45
C SER A 170 8.39 21.90 -48.85
N HIS A 171 9.41 22.12 -49.68
CA HIS A 171 10.81 22.10 -49.24
C HIS A 171 11.11 23.16 -48.18
N GLU A 172 10.54 24.35 -48.31
CA GLU A 172 10.70 25.44 -47.34
C GLU A 172 10.10 25.11 -45.97
N GLU A 173 8.97 24.39 -45.95
CA GLU A 173 8.32 24.00 -44.71
C GLU A 173 9.04 22.84 -44.01
N GLN A 174 9.64 21.94 -44.77
CA GLN A 174 10.53 20.91 -44.22
C GLN A 174 11.75 21.53 -43.50
N ILE A 175 12.38 22.54 -44.11
CA ILE A 175 13.51 23.25 -43.48
C ILE A 175 13.04 23.91 -42.17
N LYS A 176 11.91 24.63 -42.19
CA LYS A 176 11.33 25.23 -40.99
C LYS A 176 10.96 24.19 -39.92
N ALA A 177 10.48 23.02 -40.32
CA ALA A 177 10.17 21.94 -39.40
C ALA A 177 11.43 21.39 -38.73
N ILE A 178 12.53 21.24 -39.49
CA ILE A 178 13.84 20.85 -38.97
C ILE A 178 14.34 21.89 -37.96
N ASP A 179 14.37 23.17 -38.32
CA ASP A 179 14.83 24.25 -37.42
C ASP A 179 14.02 24.28 -36.12
N ARG A 180 12.70 24.11 -36.22
CA ARG A 180 11.80 24.03 -35.06
C ARG A 180 12.13 22.87 -34.11
N THR A 181 12.65 21.75 -34.61
CA THR A 181 13.07 20.64 -33.73
C THR A 181 14.29 21.01 -32.90
N PHE A 182 15.27 21.70 -33.49
CA PHE A 182 16.47 22.15 -32.79
C PHE A 182 16.16 23.28 -31.80
N GLU A 183 15.29 24.22 -32.18
CA GLU A 183 14.84 25.30 -31.28
C GLU A 183 14.16 24.72 -30.03
N LYS A 184 13.19 23.81 -30.21
CA LYS A 184 12.48 23.18 -29.09
C LYS A 184 13.38 22.30 -28.22
N ALA A 185 14.37 21.64 -28.81
CA ALA A 185 15.29 20.79 -28.06
C ALA A 185 16.23 21.61 -27.14
N ASN A 186 16.47 22.89 -27.46
CA ASN A 186 17.34 23.78 -26.70
C ASN A 186 16.59 24.77 -25.80
N ASP A 187 15.26 24.79 -25.83
CA ASP A 187 14.43 25.70 -25.04
C ASP A 187 14.38 25.27 -23.55
N PRO A 188 14.97 26.06 -22.62
CA PRO A 188 15.06 25.67 -21.21
C PRO A 188 13.69 25.60 -20.52
N GLU A 189 12.71 26.41 -20.94
CA GLU A 189 11.37 26.41 -20.36
C GLU A 189 10.62 25.12 -20.74
N PHE A 190 10.73 24.70 -22.01
CA PHE A 190 10.16 23.45 -22.50
C PHE A 190 10.78 22.22 -21.83
N LEU A 191 12.10 22.20 -21.67
CA LEU A 191 12.82 21.10 -21.02
C LEU A 191 12.44 20.93 -19.55
N SER A 192 12.19 22.02 -18.83
CA SER A 192 11.78 21.99 -17.41
C SER A 192 10.35 21.48 -17.19
N THR A 193 9.48 21.60 -18.20
CA THR A 193 8.05 21.26 -18.13
C THR A 193 7.70 19.96 -18.85
N LEU A 194 8.72 19.22 -19.29
CA LEU A 194 8.60 18.04 -20.12
C LEU A 194 7.89 16.90 -19.37
N LYS A 195 6.82 16.38 -19.97
CA LYS A 195 6.01 15.27 -19.44
C LYS A 195 6.14 14.05 -20.33
N HIS A 196 6.16 12.86 -19.72
CA HIS A 196 6.17 11.63 -20.50
C HIS A 196 4.84 11.47 -21.27
N PRO A 197 4.87 11.16 -22.58
CA PRO A 197 3.70 11.17 -23.46
C PRO A 197 2.59 10.17 -23.05
N SER A 198 2.95 9.09 -22.35
CA SER A 198 1.99 8.07 -21.87
C SER A 198 1.68 8.19 -20.37
N ASN A 199 2.57 8.80 -19.58
CA ASN A 199 2.44 8.84 -18.12
C ASN A 199 2.94 10.19 -17.56
N SER A 200 2.02 11.14 -17.46
CA SER A 200 2.31 12.50 -17.00
C SER A 200 2.83 12.62 -15.56
N SER A 201 2.79 11.55 -14.77
CA SER A 201 3.32 11.54 -13.39
C SER A 201 4.84 11.36 -13.31
N LEU A 202 5.48 10.93 -14.40
CA LEU A 202 6.92 10.74 -14.45
C LEU A 202 7.63 12.09 -14.57
N LYS A 203 8.68 12.28 -13.77
CA LYS A 203 9.53 13.47 -13.77
C LYS A 203 10.85 13.17 -14.50
N VAL A 204 11.36 14.18 -15.20
CA VAL A 204 12.67 14.11 -15.86
C VAL A 204 13.77 14.16 -14.79
N LYS A 205 14.72 13.22 -14.86
CA LYS A 205 15.88 13.18 -13.95
C LYS A 205 17.08 13.94 -14.52
N GLU A 206 17.39 13.68 -15.80
CA GLU A 206 18.56 14.24 -16.49
C GLU A 206 18.26 14.31 -17.99
N ILE A 207 18.82 15.31 -18.67
CA ILE A 207 18.72 15.51 -20.11
C ILE A 207 20.13 15.43 -20.69
N ILE A 208 20.38 14.41 -21.51
CA ILE A 208 21.69 14.17 -22.13
C ILE A 208 21.60 14.58 -23.60
N PRO A 209 22.36 15.59 -24.05
CA PRO A 209 22.38 15.96 -25.46
C PRO A 209 23.02 14.85 -26.30
N VAL A 210 22.41 14.55 -27.45
CA VAL A 210 22.90 13.54 -28.37
C VAL A 210 23.77 14.21 -29.43
N PHE A 211 25.08 13.99 -29.35
CA PHE A 211 26.02 14.36 -30.40
C PHE A 211 26.40 13.10 -31.18
N PRO A 212 26.15 13.05 -32.50
CA PRO A 212 26.53 11.91 -33.32
C PRO A 212 28.04 11.94 -33.57
N GLU A 213 28.82 11.47 -32.60
CA GLU A 213 30.26 11.26 -32.71
C GLU A 213 30.58 9.76 -32.69
N PHE A 214 31.52 9.35 -33.53
CA PHE A 214 32.02 7.96 -33.64
C PHE A 214 33.40 7.78 -32.99
N GLN A 215 33.90 8.81 -32.30
CA GLN A 215 35.14 8.74 -31.54
C GLN A 215 34.80 8.44 -30.08
N GLU A 216 35.16 7.23 -29.63
CA GLU A 216 35.11 6.90 -28.21
C GLU A 216 36.01 7.86 -27.44
N SER A 217 35.41 8.78 -26.66
CA SER A 217 36.13 9.48 -25.58
C SER A 217 36.39 8.49 -24.44
N LEU A 218 37.21 7.48 -24.70
CA LEU A 218 37.88 6.67 -23.68
C LEU A 218 38.85 7.60 -22.93
N ARG A 219 38.36 8.28 -21.89
CA ARG A 219 39.26 8.80 -20.86
C ARG A 219 39.76 7.62 -20.04
N GLY A 220 40.73 6.90 -20.60
CA GLY A 220 41.55 5.97 -19.85
C GLY A 220 42.39 6.73 -18.84
N GLN A 221 41.94 6.80 -17.59
CA GLN A 221 42.78 7.19 -16.47
C GLN A 221 43.67 6.00 -16.08
N ASN A 222 44.60 5.65 -16.96
CA ASN A 222 45.68 4.74 -16.62
C ASN A 222 46.99 5.52 -16.63
N LYS A 223 47.24 6.27 -15.55
CA LYS A 223 48.60 6.66 -15.18
C LYS A 223 49.06 5.67 -14.11
N PHE A 224 49.94 4.75 -14.48
CA PHE A 224 50.57 3.80 -13.56
C PHE A 224 51.80 4.38 -12.84
N ASP A 225 52.22 5.60 -13.18
CA ASP A 225 53.52 6.16 -12.76
C ASP A 225 53.43 7.46 -11.94
N ARG A 226 52.25 7.81 -11.40
CA ARG A 226 52.17 8.91 -10.44
C ARG A 226 51.71 8.40 -9.08
N ASP A 227 52.50 8.80 -8.09
CA ASP A 227 52.33 8.48 -6.68
C ASP A 227 50.85 8.59 -6.28
N PRO A 228 50.22 7.51 -5.78
CA PRO A 228 48.80 7.50 -5.44
C PRO A 228 48.41 8.49 -4.32
N TRP A 229 49.40 9.15 -3.70
CA TRP A 229 49.24 10.09 -2.61
C TRP A 229 49.42 11.56 -3.02
N GLU A 230 49.61 11.86 -4.31
CA GLU A 230 49.71 13.23 -4.85
C GLU A 230 48.35 13.95 -4.72
N GLY A 231 48.05 14.47 -3.52
CA GLY A 231 46.79 15.13 -3.19
C GLY A 231 46.39 15.13 -1.72
N TYR A 232 47.10 14.39 -0.85
CA TYR A 232 46.90 14.50 0.60
C TYR A 232 47.93 15.47 1.19
N GLU A 233 47.48 16.63 1.66
CA GLU A 233 48.28 17.48 2.55
C GLU A 233 48.48 16.70 3.86
N ILE A 234 49.72 16.31 4.14
CA ILE A 234 50.11 15.76 5.42
C ILE A 234 50.33 16.99 6.32
N ASP A 235 49.43 17.18 7.29
CA ASP A 235 49.63 18.18 8.33
C ASP A 235 50.87 17.78 9.14
N ASP A 236 51.97 18.51 8.94
CA ASP A 236 53.17 18.37 9.75
C ASP A 236 52.85 18.91 11.16
N ASP A 237 52.61 18.00 12.11
CA ASP A 237 52.57 18.33 13.53
C ASP A 237 53.95 18.86 13.96
N GLU A 238 54.09 20.19 14.02
CA GLU A 238 55.24 20.88 14.61
C GLU A 238 55.41 20.47 16.08
N VAL A 239 56.33 19.55 16.34
CA VAL A 239 56.90 19.37 17.68
C VAL A 239 57.94 20.48 17.91
N SER A 240 57.50 21.60 18.46
CA SER A 240 58.38 22.58 19.10
C SER A 240 58.27 22.47 20.62
N ASN A 241 59.27 21.84 21.24
CA ASN A 241 59.56 22.06 22.65
C ASN A 241 61.06 21.93 22.92
N LYS A 242 61.67 23.12 23.10
CA LYS A 242 62.97 23.48 23.68
C LYS A 242 64.25 23.21 22.88
#